data_AF-A0AAW5JWC3-F1
#
_entry.id   AF-A0AAW5JWC3-F1
#
_cell.length_a   1.000
_cell.length_b   1.000
_cell.length_c   1.000
_cell.angle_alpha   90.00
_cell.angle_beta   90.00
_cell.angle_gamma   90.00
#
_symmetry.space_group_name_H-M   'P 1'
#
loop_
_entity.id
_entity.type
_entity.pdbx_description
1 polymer ?
#
loop_
_entity_poly.entity_id
_entity_poly.type
_entity_poly.pdbx_seq_one_letter_code
_entity_poly.pdbx_strand_id
1 'polypeptide(L)' 'MAKTTNITKYTCDRCHDSAYLTDGDPRTSSDWHQIKHTTADGVTQEALACTSCQQEFKKLAATQDTAYTAWLTEGKD' A
#
# COMPACT_ATOMS: atom_id res chain seq x y z
N MET A 1 30.12 13.16 -16.55
CA MET A 1 28.77 12.96 -15.97
C MET A 1 28.94 12.75 -14.48
N ALA A 2 28.32 13.58 -13.64
CA ALA A 2 28.40 13.41 -12.19
C ALA A 2 27.66 12.13 -11.78
N LYS A 3 28.31 11.26 -11.00
CA LYS A 3 27.66 10.09 -10.41
C LYS A 3 26.96 10.54 -9.14
N THR A 4 25.63 10.49 -9.14
CA THR A 4 24.84 10.71 -7.92
C THR A 4 24.95 9.45 -7.06
N THR A 5 25.63 9.57 -5.93
CA THR A 5 25.71 8.53 -4.89
C THR A 5 24.46 8.58 -4.00
N ASN A 6 24.10 7.46 -3.35
CA ASN A 6 22.98 7.35 -2.40
C ASN A 6 21.57 7.45 -3.01
N ILE A 7 21.33 6.71 -4.10
CA ILE A 7 20.01 6.53 -4.68
C ILE A 7 19.45 5.17 -4.24
N THR A 8 18.26 5.18 -3.64
CA THR A 8 17.50 3.98 -3.29
C THR A 8 16.45 3.71 -4.37
N LYS A 9 16.35 2.45 -4.81
CA LYS A 9 15.29 2.01 -5.72
C LYS A 9 14.06 1.61 -4.90
N TYR A 10 12.97 2.32 -5.10
CA TYR A 10 11.65 1.93 -4.60
C TYR A 10 10.92 1.18 -5.70
N THR A 11 10.26 0.08 -5.35
CA THR A 11 9.50 -0.75 -6.29
C THR A 11 8.14 -1.06 -5.68
N CYS A 12 7.07 -0.86 -6.44
CA CYS A 12 5.73 -1.18 -5.98
C CYS A 12 5.52 -2.70 -6.06
N ASP A 13 5.11 -3.32 -4.97
CA ASP A 13 4.89 -4.77 -4.94
C ASP A 13 3.70 -5.21 -5.81
N ARG A 14 2.75 -4.31 -6.08
CA ARG A 14 1.53 -4.59 -6.86
C ARG A 14 1.73 -4.40 -8.37
N CYS A 15 2.21 -3.23 -8.79
CA CYS A 15 2.35 -2.89 -10.22
C CYS A 15 3.79 -2.98 -10.74
N HIS A 16 4.75 -3.25 -9.87
CA HIS A 16 6.19 -3.33 -10.18
C HIS A 16 6.81 -2.04 -10.74
N ASP A 17 6.07 -0.92 -10.68
CA ASP A 17 6.59 0.38 -11.02
C ASP A 17 7.75 0.75 -10.09
N SER A 18 8.77 1.41 -10.64
CA SER A 18 10.04 1.65 -9.96
C SER A 18 10.42 3.12 -10.02
N ALA A 19 10.84 3.71 -8.91
CA ALA A 19 11.51 5.00 -8.90
C ALA A 19 12.85 4.95 -8.18
N TYR A 20 13.80 5.70 -8.72
CA TYR A 20 15.11 5.92 -8.14
C TYR A 20 15.08 7.24 -7.39
N LEU A 21 15.11 7.20 -6.06
CA LEU A 21 15.02 8.37 -5.20
C LEU A 21 16.32 8.57 -4.43
N THR A 22 16.75 9.80 -4.28
CA THR A 22 17.88 10.14 -3.41
C THR A 22 17.47 10.02 -1.95
N ASP A 23 18.43 9.71 -1.08
CA ASP A 23 18.18 9.74 0.36
C ASP A 23 17.66 11.11 0.82
N GLY A 24 16.60 11.11 1.65
CA GLY A 24 15.91 12.33 2.08
C GLY A 24 14.98 12.98 1.06
N ASP A 25 14.75 12.37 -0.11
CA ASP A 25 13.79 12.88 -1.10
C ASP A 25 12.36 12.85 -0.51
N PRO A 26 11.62 13.97 -0.49
CA PRO A 26 10.26 14.02 0.06
C PRO A 26 9.27 13.08 -0.65
N ARG A 27 9.55 12.69 -1.90
CA ARG A 27 8.76 11.70 -2.66
C ARG A 27 8.80 10.31 -2.03
N THR A 28 9.82 10.02 -1.24
CA THR A 28 9.93 8.76 -0.48
C THR A 28 8.72 8.53 0.42
N SER A 29 8.23 9.58 1.08
CA SER A 29 7.08 9.48 2.00
C SER A 29 5.75 9.85 1.33
N SER A 30 5.79 10.65 0.27
CA SER A 30 4.60 11.10 -0.47
C SER A 30 4.10 10.08 -1.48
N ASP A 31 5.03 9.46 -2.23
CA ASP A 31 4.67 8.64 -3.39
C ASP A 31 4.68 7.14 -3.07
N TRP A 32 5.34 6.76 -1.98
CA TRP A 32 5.49 5.38 -1.54
C TRP A 32 4.83 5.19 -0.17
N HIS A 33 3.96 4.20 -0.10
CA HIS A 33 3.14 3.92 1.07
C HIS A 33 3.27 2.47 1.47
N GLN A 34 3.62 2.24 2.74
CA GLN A 34 3.56 0.90 3.31
C GLN A 34 2.11 0.59 3.67
N ILE A 35 1.56 -0.41 3.00
CA ILE A 35 0.23 -0.95 3.25
C ILE A 35 0.37 -2.12 4.22
N LYS A 36 -0.56 -2.22 5.16
CA LYS A 36 -0.73 -3.40 6.02
C LYS A 36 -2.14 -3.95 5.83
N HIS A 37 -2.25 -5.26 5.65
CA HIS A 37 -3.52 -5.97 5.53
C HIS A 37 -3.50 -7.21 6.42
N THR A 38 -4.51 -7.38 7.26
CA THR A 38 -4.67 -8.59 8.07
C THR A 38 -5.73 -9.46 7.44
N THR A 39 -5.33 -10.66 7.04
CA THR A 39 -6.23 -11.67 6.45
C THR A 39 -7.22 -12.22 7.48
N ALA A 40 -8.24 -12.93 7.02
CA ALA A 40 -9.24 -13.57 7.88
C ALA A 40 -8.62 -14.58 8.87
N ASP A 41 -7.51 -15.22 8.51
CA ASP A 41 -6.75 -16.13 9.38
C ASP A 41 -5.87 -15.41 10.42
N GLY A 42 -5.90 -14.07 10.46
CA GLY A 42 -5.11 -13.24 11.36
C GLY A 42 -3.67 -12.99 10.89
N VAL A 43 -3.31 -13.38 9.67
CA VAL A 43 -1.97 -13.15 9.11
C VAL A 43 -1.85 -11.73 8.59
N THR A 44 -0.89 -10.97 9.13
CA THR A 44 -0.54 -9.62 8.63
C THR A 44 0.39 -9.73 7.42
N GLN A 45 -0.01 -9.05 6.35
CA GLN A 45 0.75 -8.88 5.13
C GLN A 45 1.14 -7.41 4.99
N GLU A 46 2.39 -7.15 4.63
CA GLU A 46 2.88 -5.80 4.35
C GLU A 46 3.35 -5.72 2.90
N ALA A 47 3.06 -4.59 2.26
CA ALA A 47 3.46 -4.33 0.88
C ALA A 47 3.77 -2.84 0.69
N LEU A 48 4.78 -2.55 -0.13
CA LEU A 48 5.10 -1.20 -0.58
C LEU A 48 4.28 -0.88 -1.84
N ALA A 49 3.45 0.15 -1.75
CA ALA A 49 2.60 0.59 -2.85
C ALA A 49 2.93 2.02 -3.28
N CYS A 50 2.83 2.28 -4.58
CA CYS A 50 2.78 3.65 -5.07
C CYS A 50 1.43 4.32 -4.74
N THR A 51 1.32 5.64 -4.84
CA THR A 51 0.10 6.41 -4.52
C THR A 51 -1.16 5.86 -5.21
N SER A 52 -1.09 5.53 -6.50
CA SER A 52 -2.26 5.00 -7.23
C SER A 52 -2.72 3.64 -6.67
N CYS A 53 -1.79 2.70 -6.48
CA CYS A 53 -2.09 1.40 -5.90
C CYS A 53 -2.59 1.50 -4.46
N GLN A 54 -2.11 2.48 -3.69
CA GLN A 54 -2.61 2.72 -2.34
C GLN A 54 -4.04 3.25 -2.32
N GLN A 55 -4.40 4.12 -3.26
CA GLN A 55 -5.78 4.61 -3.41
C GLN A 55 -6.73 3.49 -3.83
N GLU A 56 -6.30 2.59 -4.72
CA GLU A 56 -7.07 1.39 -5.07
C GLU A 56 -7.27 0.48 -3.85
N PHE A 57 -6.20 0.22 -3.08
CA PHE A 57 -6.29 -0.59 -1.87
C PHE A 57 -7.27 0.01 -0.86
N LYS A 58 -7.26 1.33 -0.64
CA LYS A 58 -8.23 2.00 0.25
C LYS A 58 -9.67 1.79 -0.18
N LYS A 59 -9.97 1.83 -1.48
CA LYS A 59 -11.32 1.59 -2.00
C LYS A 59 -11.74 0.13 -1.79
N LEU A 60 -10.83 -0.81 -2.01
CA LEU A 60 -11.06 -2.23 -1.75
C LEU A 60 -11.35 -2.47 -0.27
N ALA A 61 -10.48 -1.98 0.62
CA ALA A 61 -10.62 -2.10 2.06
C ALA A 61 -11.96 -1.51 2.55
N ALA A 62 -12.32 -0.29 2.12
CA ALA A 62 -13.59 0.32 2.48
C ALA A 62 -14.82 -0.50 2.05
N THR A 63 -14.74 -1.19 0.90
CA THR A 63 -15.81 -2.08 0.43
C THR A 63 -15.93 -3.32 1.33
N GLN A 64 -14.80 -3.91 1.71
CA GLN A 64 -14.75 -5.05 2.62
C GLN A 64 -15.23 -4.67 4.03
N ASP A 65 -14.84 -3.51 4.54
CA ASP A 65 -15.29 -2.98 5.83
C ASP A 65 -16.81 -2.78 5.86
N THR A 66 -17.37 -2.26 4.75
CA THR A 66 -18.82 -2.09 4.58
C THR A 66 -19.53 -3.44 4.58
N ALA A 67 -19.02 -4.43 3.83
CA ALA A 67 -19.57 -5.77 3.79
C ALA A 67 -19.50 -6.47 5.16
N TYR A 68 -18.39 -6.32 5.88
CA TYR A 68 -18.24 -6.84 7.25
C TYR A 68 -19.24 -6.19 8.22
N THR A 69 -19.41 -4.87 8.14
CA THR A 69 -20.38 -4.15 8.95
C THR A 69 -21.81 -4.63 8.66
N ALA A 70 -22.18 -4.79 7.39
CA ALA A 70 -23.48 -5.33 7.00
C ALA A 70 -23.70 -6.72 7.57
N TRP A 71 -22.71 -7.61 7.40
CA TRP A 71 -22.74 -8.97 7.94
C TRP A 71 -22.92 -9.03 9.47
N LEU A 72 -22.30 -8.11 10.22
CA LEU A 72 -22.51 -7.99 11.67
C LEU A 72 -23.94 -7.55 12.03
N THR A 73 -24.58 -6.73 11.19
CA THR A 73 -25.90 -6.15 11.46
C THR A 73 -27.08 -7.00 10.99
N GLU A 74 -26.92 -7.81 9.95
CA GLU A 74 -28.02 -8.58 9.35
C GLU A 74 -28.55 -9.69 10.27
N GLY A 75 -27.80 -10.07 11.30
CA GLY A 75 -28.16 -11.17 12.20
C GLY A 75 -28.04 -12.54 11.50
N LYS A 76 -27.68 -13.58 12.24
CA LYS A 76 -27.87 -14.95 11.73
C LYS A 76 -29.34 -15.32 11.89
N ASP A 77 -29.98 -15.66 10.79
CA ASP A 77 -31.21 -16.47 10.82
C ASP A 77 -30.88 -17.88 11.38
#